data_AF-A0A8T4J4T5-F1
#
_entry.id   AF-A0A8T4J4T5-F1
#
_cell.length_a   1.000
_cell.length_b   1.000
_cell.length_c   1.000
_cell.angle_alpha   90.00
_cell.angle_beta   90.00
_cell.angle_gamma   90.00
#
_symmetry.space_group_name_H-M   'P 1'
#
loop_
_entity.id
_entity.type
_entity.pdbx_description
1 polymer ?
#
loop_
_entity_poly.entity_id
_entity_poly.type
_entity_poly.pdbx_seq_one_letter_code
_entity_poly.pdbx_strand_id
1 'polypeptide(L)' 'MQISAKADYAVRALAELAADAARPLTCEAIATSQDIPFRFLKSVFRDLRAAGLVRSQRGC' A
#
# COMPACT_ATOMS: atom_id res chain seq x y z
N MET A 1 20.74 10.47 -2.70
CA MET A 1 19.50 10.12 -3.44
C MET A 1 18.33 10.48 -2.54
N GLN A 2 17.41 11.35 -2.98
CA GLN A 2 16.24 11.74 -2.19
C GLN A 2 15.07 10.86 -2.62
N ILE A 3 14.57 10.01 -1.72
CA ILE A 3 13.39 9.17 -1.98
C ILE A 3 12.17 9.95 -1.53
N SER A 4 11.19 10.11 -2.42
CA SER A 4 9.92 10.75 -2.04
C SER A 4 9.19 9.89 -1.01
N ALA A 5 8.48 10.53 -0.06
CA ALA A 5 7.64 9.81 0.91
C ALA A 5 6.64 8.85 0.22
N LYS A 6 6.16 9.23 -0.97
CA LYS A 6 5.29 8.38 -1.80
C LYS A 6 5.95 7.09 -2.23
N ALA A 7 7.21 7.16 -2.67
CA ALA A 7 7.96 5.98 -3.08
C ALA A 7 8.31 5.10 -1.86
N ASP A 8 8.72 5.71 -0.75
CA ASP A 8 8.98 4.99 0.51
C ASP A 8 7.74 4.21 0.99
N TYR A 9 6.58 4.87 1.08
CA TYR A 9 5.33 4.22 1.49
C TYR A 9 4.85 3.14 0.53
N ALA A 10 5.03 3.34 -0.79
CA ALA A 10 4.68 2.34 -1.78
C ALA A 10 5.48 1.05 -1.58
N VAL A 11 6.80 1.17 -1.36
CA VAL A 11 7.68 0.01 -1.14
C VAL A 11 7.31 -0.71 0.14
N ARG A 12 7.09 0.01 1.25
CA ARG A 12 6.68 -0.61 2.53
C ARG A 12 5.34 -1.33 2.42
N ALA A 13 4.34 -0.71 1.79
CA ALA A 13 3.03 -1.33 1.59
C ALA A 13 3.09 -2.58 0.71
N LEU A 14 3.90 -2.55 -0.36
CA LEU A 14 4.10 -3.72 -1.21
C LEU A 14 4.84 -4.86 -0.48
N ALA A 15 5.85 -4.53 0.34
CA ALA A 15 6.55 -5.50 1.15
C ALA A 15 5.62 -6.19 2.17
N GLU A 16 4.75 -5.42 2.83
CA GLU A 16 3.73 -5.94 3.75
C GLU A 16 2.77 -6.92 3.04
N LEU A 17 2.29 -6.55 1.85
CA LEU A 17 1.41 -7.42 1.05
C LEU A 17 2.14 -8.68 0.55
N ALA A 18 3.42 -8.57 0.24
CA ALA A 18 4.22 -9.69 -0.26
C ALA A 18 4.59 -10.69 0.84
N ALA A 19 4.60 -10.27 2.12
CA ALA A 19 4.89 -11.15 3.25
C ALA A 19 3.90 -12.31 3.36
N ASP A 20 2.65 -12.10 2.96
CA ASP A 20 1.63 -13.15 2.83
C ASP A 20 0.67 -12.83 1.67
N ALA A 21 1.08 -13.21 0.46
CA ALA A 21 0.36 -12.89 -0.77
C ALA A 21 -1.04 -13.55 -0.87
N ALA A 22 -1.33 -14.56 -0.06
CA ALA A 22 -2.64 -15.21 -0.01
C ALA A 22 -3.63 -14.48 0.89
N ARG A 23 -3.12 -13.64 1.81
CA ARG A 23 -3.92 -12.89 2.77
C ARG A 23 -4.28 -11.51 2.22
N PRO A 24 -5.57 -11.23 1.95
CA PRO A 24 -5.99 -9.87 1.64
C PRO A 24 -5.82 -8.97 2.88
N LEU A 25 -5.24 -7.79 2.68
CA LEU A 25 -5.11 -6.76 3.70
C LEU A 25 -5.89 -5.51 3.30
N THR A 26 -6.51 -4.86 4.29
CA THR A 26 -7.17 -3.57 4.09
C THR A 26 -6.14 -2.43 4.10
N CYS A 27 -6.48 -1.31 3.47
CA CYS A 27 -5.62 -0.12 3.51
C CYS A 27 -5.43 0.38 4.94
N GLU A 28 -6.45 0.25 5.79
CA GLU A 28 -6.42 0.62 7.21
C GLU A 28 -5.40 -0.22 7.97
N ALA A 29 -5.40 -1.54 7.76
CA ALA A 29 -4.46 -2.45 8.43
C ALA A 29 -3.00 -2.13 8.07
N ILE A 30 -2.74 -1.87 6.78
CA ILE A 30 -1.40 -1.51 6.30
C ILE A 30 -0.98 -0.14 6.83
N ALA A 31 -1.90 0.85 6.83
CA ALA A 31 -1.63 2.18 7.39
C ALA A 31 -1.23 2.11 8.86
N THR A 32 -1.93 1.30 9.66
CA THR A 32 -1.61 1.12 11.09
C THR A 32 -0.31 0.34 11.30
N SER A 33 -0.09 -0.76 10.56
CA SER A 33 1.11 -1.59 10.68
C SER A 33 2.40 -0.82 10.35
N GLN A 34 2.32 0.05 9.34
CA GLN A 34 3.48 0.78 8.81
C GLN A 34 3.59 2.22 9.33
N ASP A 35 2.68 2.65 10.22
CA ASP A 35 2.56 4.03 10.72
C ASP A 35 2.49 5.09 9.60
N ILE A 36 1.65 4.83 8.59
CA ILE A 36 1.48 5.68 7.40
C ILE A 36 0.13 6.39 7.48
N PRO A 37 0.06 7.71 7.22
CA PRO A 37 -1.21 8.42 7.14
C PRO A 37 -2.17 7.79 6.12
N PHE A 38 -3.32 7.31 6.59
CA PHE A 38 -4.29 6.56 5.78
C PHE A 38 -4.71 7.26 4.48
N ARG A 39 -5.00 8.57 4.54
CA ARG A 39 -5.36 9.37 3.35
C ARG A 39 -4.26 9.36 2.28
N PHE A 40 -3.01 9.40 2.71
CA PHE A 40 -1.87 9.37 1.81
C PHE A 40 -1.69 7.97 1.22
N LEU A 41 -1.83 6.93 2.05
CA LEU A 41 -1.76 5.54 1.61
C LEU A 41 -2.83 5.21 0.56
N LYS A 42 -4.05 5.74 0.67
CA LYS A 42 -5.09 5.60 -0.37
C LYS A 42 -4.64 6.14 -1.74
N SER A 43 -3.95 7.28 -1.77
CA SER A 43 -3.39 7.84 -3.01
C SER A 43 -2.32 6.92 -3.61
N VAL A 44 -1.43 6.39 -2.76
CA VAL A 44 -0.41 5.42 -3.15
C VAL A 44 -1.05 4.16 -3.75
N PHE A 45 -2.04 3.56 -3.08
CA PHE A 45 -2.72 2.36 -3.57
C PHE A 45 -3.49 2.58 -4.88
N ARG A 46 -4.06 3.77 -5.08
CA ARG A 46 -4.67 4.14 -6.37
C ARG A 46 -3.65 4.06 -7.49
N ASP A 47 -2.46 4.59 -7.28
CA ASP A 47 -1.41 4.62 -8.29
C ASP A 47 -0.79 3.24 -8.52
N LEU A 48 -0.58 2.46 -7.45
CA LEU A 48 -0.15 1.06 -7.54
C LEU A 48 -1.16 0.19 -8.30
N ARG A 49 -2.46 0.43 -8.10
CA ARG A 49 -3.53 -0.26 -8.82
C ARG A 49 -3.54 0.12 -10.29
N ALA A 50 -3.39 1.40 -10.60
CA ALA A 50 -3.31 1.89 -11.98
C ALA A 50 -2.09 1.29 -12.73
N ALA A 51 -0.98 1.08 -12.03
CA ALA A 51 0.22 0.41 -12.54
C ALA A 51 0.09 -1.13 -12.61
N GLY A 52 -1.02 -1.72 -12.16
CA GLY A 52 -1.23 -3.17 -12.17
C GLY A 52 -0.44 -3.95 -11.10
N LEU A 53 0.16 -3.26 -10.14
CA LEU A 53 1.01 -3.85 -9.10
C LEU A 53 0.22 -4.47 -7.95
N VAL A 54 -1.00 -3.99 -7.72
CA VAL A 54 -1.90 -4.51 -6.68
C VAL A 54 -3.30 -4.73 -7.23
N ARG A 55 -4.04 -5.65 -6.60
CA ARG A 55 -5.44 -5.93 -6.91
C ARG A 55 -6.29 -5.64 -5.68
N SER A 56 -7.45 -5.04 -5.90
CA SER A 56 -8.46 -4.87 -4.86
C SER A 56 -9.47 -6.02 -4.97
N GLN A 57 -9.67 -6.77 -3.90
CA GLN A 57 -10.94 -7.47 -3.68
C GLN A 57 -11.94 -6.43 -3.15
N ARG A 58 -13.17 -6.45 -3.67
CA ARG A 58 -14.20 -5.42 -3.41
C ARG A 58 -14.26 -5.01 -1.92
N GLY A 59 -14.21 -3.70 -1.67
CA GLY A 59 -14.31 -3.09 -0.33
C GLY A 59 -13.03 -2.42 0.18
N CYS A 60 -12.55 -1.38 -0.52
CA CYS A 60 -11.47 -0.50 -0.05
C CYS A 60 -11.97 0.94 0.15
#